data_AF-A0A2I0W4L1-F1
#
_entry.id   AF-A0A2I0W4L1-F1
#
_cell.length_a   1.000
_cell.length_b   1.000
_cell.length_c   1.000
_cell.angle_alpha   90.00
_cell.angle_beta   90.00
_cell.angle_gamma   90.00
#
_symmetry.space_group_name_H-M   'P 1'
#
loop_
_entity.id
_entity.type
_entity.pdbx_description
1 polymer ?
#
loop_
_entity_poly.entity_id
_entity_poly.type
_entity_poly.pdbx_seq_one_letter_code
_entity_poly.pdbx_strand_id
1 'polypeptide(L)'
;MATTSLHSIRLPQLHRRHRIRHHFPSSSINLTLSSSTTTSSPILTFDSLANHLAASDFRQADEETRRLLIALAGEAAQKRGYVFFSEVQFIAADDLQAIDDLWSRHSEGRFGYSVQRRLWEKSRRDFTKFFINIGWMRRMETEVEQFIYKSFPGEFIWELGDETPEGHLPLTNALRGTQLLGSILTHPAFEIEEVVEGEEEEEEEEENGEKDKERGKALSSSRRLKPDYSF
;
A
#
# COMPACT_ATOMS: atom_id res chain seq x y z
N MET A 1 62.91 -2.13 -21.34
CA MET A 1 64.05 -3.05 -21.17
C MET A 1 64.72 -2.74 -19.85
N ALA A 2 65.10 -3.80 -19.11
CA ALA A 2 66.09 -3.84 -18.02
C ALA A 2 65.69 -3.10 -16.70
N THR A 3 65.27 -3.80 -15.64
CA THR A 3 66.11 -4.44 -14.56
C THR A 3 66.83 -3.36 -13.73
N THR A 4 66.87 -3.27 -12.40
CA THR A 4 66.71 -4.17 -11.24
C THR A 4 67.00 -3.30 -10.01
N SER A 5 66.43 -3.60 -8.83
CA SER A 5 67.20 -3.83 -7.59
C SER A 5 66.37 -3.56 -6.33
N LEU A 6 66.09 -4.67 -5.64
CA LEU A 6 65.57 -4.76 -4.28
C LEU A 6 66.63 -4.28 -3.30
N HIS A 7 66.23 -3.54 -2.28
CA HIS A 7 67.00 -3.41 -1.04
C HIS A 7 66.17 -3.87 0.15
N SER A 8 66.74 -4.85 0.83
CA SER A 8 66.30 -5.59 1.99
C SER A 8 66.86 -4.93 3.25
N ILE A 9 66.03 -4.60 4.24
CA ILE A 9 66.43 -4.30 5.63
C ILE A 9 65.26 -4.71 6.55
N ARG A 10 65.31 -5.90 7.16
CA ARG A 10 65.80 -6.26 8.51
C ARG A 10 64.80 -5.98 9.66
N LEU A 11 64.16 -7.07 10.10
CA LEU A 11 63.41 -7.24 11.36
C LEU A 11 64.32 -7.16 12.61
N PRO A 12 63.78 -6.69 13.75
CA PRO A 12 64.29 -7.07 15.06
C PRO A 12 63.30 -7.95 15.87
N GLN A 13 63.74 -9.20 16.04
CA GLN A 13 63.70 -10.09 17.21
C GLN A 13 62.69 -9.87 18.36
N LEU A 14 61.83 -10.89 18.52
CA LEU A 14 61.50 -11.69 19.71
C LEU A 14 61.79 -11.11 21.11
N HIS A 15 60.73 -10.96 21.90
CA HIS A 15 60.77 -11.16 23.35
C HIS A 15 59.88 -12.33 23.77
N ARG A 16 60.57 -13.35 24.29
CA ARG A 16 60.08 -14.60 24.85
C ARG A 16 59.42 -14.34 26.21
N ARG A 17 58.13 -14.60 26.34
CA ARG A 17 57.45 -14.74 27.65
C ARG A 17 56.73 -16.09 27.76
N HIS A 18 57.45 -17.00 28.42
CA HIS A 18 57.02 -18.02 29.37
C HIS A 18 55.60 -18.59 29.24
N ARG A 19 55.61 -19.87 28.86
CA ARG A 19 54.54 -20.87 28.90
C ARG A 19 54.10 -21.13 30.34
N ILE A 20 52.82 -20.89 30.64
CA ILE A 20 52.13 -21.56 31.75
C ILE A 20 51.07 -22.47 31.12
N ARG A 21 51.30 -23.78 31.26
CA ARG A 21 50.33 -24.82 30.91
C ARG A 21 49.28 -24.88 32.02
N HIS A 22 48.07 -24.38 31.75
CA HIS A 22 46.89 -24.84 32.46
C HIS A 22 46.22 -25.92 31.62
N HIS A 23 46.32 -27.15 32.11
CA HIS A 23 45.51 -28.28 31.65
C HIS A 23 44.06 -27.98 32.01
N PHE A 24 43.23 -27.70 31.01
CA PHE A 24 41.78 -27.78 31.14
C PHE A 24 41.29 -28.92 30.24
N PRO A 25 40.45 -29.83 30.74
CA PRO A 25 39.94 -30.95 29.98
C PRO A 25 39.09 -30.45 28.81
N SER A 26 39.36 -31.02 27.64
CA SER A 26 38.62 -30.80 26.40
C SER A 26 37.20 -31.35 26.54
N SER A 27 36.24 -30.49 26.87
CA SER A 27 34.82 -30.75 26.64
C SER A 27 34.45 -30.13 25.29
N SER A 28 34.50 -30.95 24.25
CA SER A 28 33.90 -30.63 22.96
C SER A 28 32.38 -30.62 23.12
N ILE A 29 31.82 -29.46 23.42
CA ILE A 29 30.38 -29.21 23.23
C ILE A 29 30.14 -29.17 21.72
N ASN A 30 29.76 -30.32 21.17
CA ASN A 30 29.13 -30.38 19.86
C ASN A 30 27.81 -29.63 19.96
N LEU A 31 27.80 -28.36 19.57
CA LEU A 31 26.57 -27.64 19.31
C LEU A 31 25.96 -28.29 18.05
N THR A 32 25.17 -29.33 18.26
CA THR A 32 24.28 -29.85 17.23
C THR A 32 23.32 -28.72 16.89
N LEU A 33 23.65 -27.98 15.83
CA LEU A 33 22.73 -27.07 15.17
C LEU A 33 21.62 -27.98 14.65
N SER A 34 20.56 -28.14 15.44
CA SER A 34 19.34 -28.78 14.98
C SER A 34 18.87 -27.96 13.80
N SER A 35 19.07 -28.51 12.61
CA SER A 35 18.40 -28.09 11.39
C SER A 35 16.92 -28.32 11.62
N SER A 36 16.26 -27.38 12.30
CA SER A 36 14.83 -27.21 12.15
C SER A 36 14.63 -26.95 10.67
N THR A 37 14.17 -27.95 9.94
CA THR A 37 13.52 -27.77 8.66
C THR A 37 12.27 -26.95 8.94
N THR A 38 12.45 -25.64 9.09
CA THR A 38 11.40 -24.68 8.86
C THR A 38 11.06 -24.91 7.40
N THR A 39 9.91 -25.54 7.15
CA THR A 39 9.26 -25.49 5.84
C THR A 39 9.16 -24.02 5.51
N SER A 40 10.13 -23.49 4.77
CA SER A 40 10.14 -22.10 4.37
C SER A 40 8.94 -21.95 3.47
N SER A 41 7.87 -21.37 4.00
CA SER A 41 6.88 -20.73 3.14
C SER A 41 7.67 -19.93 2.10
N PRO A 42 7.34 -20.06 0.81
CA PRO A 42 8.05 -19.31 -0.22
C PRO A 42 7.99 -17.83 0.18
N ILE A 43 9.15 -17.19 0.23
CA ILE A 43 9.23 -15.74 0.45
C ILE A 43 8.39 -15.11 -0.65
N LEU A 44 7.33 -14.39 -0.26
CA LEU A 44 6.49 -13.70 -1.23
C LEU A 44 7.28 -12.51 -1.77
N THR A 45 7.42 -12.43 -3.08
CA THR A 45 8.16 -11.37 -3.77
C THR A 45 7.25 -10.61 -4.72
N PHE A 46 7.56 -9.34 -4.96
CA PHE A 46 6.82 -8.47 -5.89
C PHE A 46 7.47 -8.36 -7.28
N ASP A 47 8.56 -9.10 -7.53
CA ASP A 47 9.34 -9.01 -8.77
C ASP A 47 8.51 -9.25 -10.03
N SER A 48 7.59 -10.23 -10.02
CA SER A 48 6.70 -10.48 -11.16
C SER A 48 5.81 -9.27 -11.46
N LEU A 49 5.24 -8.64 -10.42
CA LEU A 49 4.43 -7.44 -10.56
C LEU A 49 5.27 -6.28 -11.12
N ALA A 50 6.45 -6.06 -10.55
CA ALA A 50 7.39 -5.03 -11.02
C ALA A 50 7.78 -5.24 -12.49
N ASN A 51 8.05 -6.48 -12.90
CA ASN A 51 8.41 -6.81 -14.28
C ASN A 51 7.26 -6.54 -15.26
N HIS A 52 6.03 -6.95 -14.91
CA HIS A 52 4.87 -6.67 -15.77
C HIS A 52 4.61 -5.16 -15.90
N LEU A 53 4.69 -4.41 -14.80
CA LEU A 53 4.50 -2.97 -14.80
C LEU A 53 5.61 -2.24 -15.57
N ALA A 54 6.87 -2.64 -15.40
CA ALA A 54 8.00 -2.08 -16.14
C ALA A 54 7.90 -2.33 -17.66
N ALA A 55 7.27 -3.44 -18.06
CA ALA A 55 6.98 -3.75 -19.46
C ALA A 55 5.68 -3.11 -19.98
N SER A 56 4.98 -2.31 -19.16
CA SER A 56 3.65 -1.76 -19.44
C SER A 56 2.60 -2.84 -19.79
N ASP A 57 2.80 -4.07 -19.33
CA ASP A 57 1.83 -5.16 -19.43
C ASP A 57 0.84 -5.08 -18.27
N PHE A 58 0.00 -4.04 -18.30
CA PHE A 58 -0.91 -3.72 -17.21
C PHE A 58 -1.98 -4.81 -16.98
N ARG A 59 -2.28 -5.60 -18.01
CA ARG A 59 -3.21 -6.73 -17.89
C ARG A 59 -2.60 -7.85 -17.06
N GLN A 60 -1.36 -8.24 -17.32
CA GLN A 60 -0.69 -9.24 -16.47
C GLN A 60 -0.33 -8.68 -15.09
N ALA A 61 -0.02 -7.38 -14.98
CA ALA A 61 0.17 -6.72 -13.69
C ALA A 61 -1.10 -6.78 -12.81
N ASP A 62 -2.28 -6.57 -13.40
CA ASP A 62 -3.57 -6.71 -12.71
C ASP A 62 -3.83 -8.14 -12.21
N GLU A 63 -3.56 -9.13 -13.07
CA GLU A 63 -3.67 -10.54 -12.70
C GLU A 63 -2.72 -10.92 -11.56
N GLU A 64 -1.47 -10.45 -11.63
CA GLU A 64 -0.47 -10.68 -10.60
C GLU A 64 -0.81 -9.95 -9.29
N THR A 65 -1.37 -8.74 -9.36
CA THR A 65 -1.88 -8.02 -8.19
C THR A 65 -2.96 -8.82 -7.48
N ARG A 66 -3.92 -9.39 -8.23
CA ARG A 66 -4.96 -10.27 -7.67
C ARG A 66 -4.35 -11.50 -7.00
N ARG A 67 -3.35 -12.14 -7.64
CA ARG A 67 -2.65 -13.31 -7.08
C ARG A 67 -1.94 -12.95 -5.77
N LEU A 68 -1.27 -11.81 -5.72
CA LEU A 68 -0.58 -11.30 -4.53
C LEU A 68 -1.56 -11.04 -3.38
N LEU A 69 -2.69 -10.35 -3.63
CA LEU A 69 -3.71 -10.12 -2.61
C LEU A 69 -4.25 -11.43 -2.03
N ILE A 70 -4.47 -12.44 -2.87
CA ILE A 70 -4.90 -13.79 -2.44
C ILE A 70 -3.82 -14.45 -1.57
N ALA A 71 -2.55 -14.34 -1.95
CA ALA A 71 -1.44 -14.90 -1.17
C ALA A 71 -1.30 -14.23 0.20
N LEU A 72 -1.34 -12.89 0.22
CA LEU A 72 -1.21 -12.05 1.40
C LEU A 72 -2.38 -12.21 2.38
N ALA A 73 -3.60 -12.44 1.88
CA ALA A 73 -4.77 -12.71 2.72
C ALA A 73 -4.71 -14.06 3.46
N GLY A 74 -3.74 -14.92 3.13
CA GLY A 74 -3.44 -16.17 3.84
C GLY A 74 -3.94 -17.44 3.17
N GLU A 75 -3.67 -18.59 3.81
CA GLU A 75 -3.88 -19.93 3.23
C GLU A 75 -5.33 -20.19 2.82
N ALA A 76 -6.30 -19.70 3.61
CA ALA A 76 -7.72 -19.89 3.33
C ALA A 76 -8.15 -19.16 2.03
N ALA A 77 -7.62 -17.96 1.78
CA ALA A 77 -7.82 -17.21 0.55
C ALA A 77 -7.16 -17.90 -0.64
N GLN A 78 -5.92 -18.38 -0.47
CA GLN A 78 -5.20 -19.14 -1.50
C GLN A 78 -5.97 -20.40 -1.93
N LYS A 79 -6.48 -21.17 -0.97
CA LYS A 79 -7.26 -22.39 -1.24
C LYS A 79 -8.57 -22.11 -1.98
N ARG A 80 -9.22 -20.96 -1.72
CA ARG A 80 -10.49 -20.60 -2.38
C ARG A 80 -10.30 -19.83 -3.70
N GLY A 81 -9.14 -19.21 -3.90
CA GLY A 81 -8.82 -18.41 -5.10
C GLY A 81 -9.42 -17.00 -5.10
N TYR A 82 -9.83 -16.45 -3.96
CA TYR A 82 -10.31 -15.07 -3.82
C TYR A 82 -10.22 -14.60 -2.36
N VAL A 83 -10.28 -13.28 -2.16
CA VAL A 83 -10.19 -12.63 -0.85
C VAL A 83 -11.59 -12.19 -0.39
N PHE A 84 -11.95 -12.49 0.85
CA PHE A 84 -13.09 -11.87 1.52
C PHE A 84 -12.70 -10.52 2.10
N PHE A 85 -13.64 -9.58 2.16
CA PHE A 85 -13.38 -8.24 2.70
C PHE A 85 -12.82 -8.28 4.14
N SER A 86 -13.28 -9.23 4.96
CA SER A 86 -12.79 -9.44 6.33
C SER A 86 -11.36 -9.98 6.43
N GLU A 87 -10.79 -10.48 5.33
CA GLU A 87 -9.42 -10.98 5.27
C GLU A 87 -8.42 -9.87 4.92
N VAL A 88 -8.89 -8.73 4.39
CA VAL A 88 -8.04 -7.59 4.02
C VAL A 88 -7.28 -7.03 5.22
N GLN A 89 -7.88 -7.06 6.41
CA GLN A 89 -7.24 -6.59 7.66
C GLN A 89 -5.99 -7.39 8.07
N PHE A 90 -5.79 -8.59 7.49
CA PHE A 90 -4.62 -9.43 7.77
C PHE A 90 -3.47 -9.18 6.80
N ILE A 91 -3.70 -8.39 5.75
CA ILE A 91 -2.64 -8.00 4.82
C ILE A 91 -1.81 -6.89 5.50
N ALA A 92 -0.49 -7.04 5.54
CA ALA A 92 0.37 -6.03 6.14
C ALA A 92 0.28 -4.71 5.35
N ALA A 93 0.36 -3.58 6.07
CA ALA A 93 0.31 -2.26 5.44
C ALA A 93 1.46 -2.08 4.44
N ASP A 94 2.67 -2.49 4.80
CA ASP A 94 3.87 -2.42 3.97
C ASP A 94 3.71 -3.18 2.65
N ASP A 95 3.02 -4.34 2.66
CA ASP A 95 2.79 -5.13 1.46
C ASP A 95 1.80 -4.45 0.50
N LEU A 96 0.73 -3.85 1.03
CA LEU A 96 -0.22 -3.08 0.22
C LEU A 96 0.40 -1.79 -0.31
N GLN A 97 1.23 -1.12 0.49
CA GLN A 97 2.01 0.03 0.05
C GLN A 97 3.00 -0.35 -1.06
N ALA A 98 3.70 -1.48 -0.93
CA ALA A 98 4.62 -1.95 -1.96
C ALA A 98 3.92 -2.20 -3.30
N ILE A 99 2.74 -2.83 -3.27
CA ILE A 99 1.90 -3.02 -4.47
C ILE A 99 1.50 -1.66 -5.06
N ASP A 100 1.01 -0.73 -4.23
CA ASP A 100 0.55 0.59 -4.66
C ASP A 100 1.68 1.44 -5.26
N ASP A 101 2.85 1.44 -4.63
CA ASP A 101 4.05 2.14 -5.07
C ASP A 101 4.52 1.65 -6.43
N LEU A 102 4.45 0.35 -6.69
CA LEU A 102 4.77 -0.22 -7.99
C LEU A 102 3.79 0.29 -9.05
N TRP A 103 2.49 0.23 -8.78
CA TRP A 103 1.48 0.76 -9.70
C TRP A 103 1.69 2.24 -9.99
N SER A 104 1.87 3.05 -8.95
CA SER A 104 2.07 4.50 -9.05
C SER A 104 3.34 4.83 -9.86
N ARG A 105 4.47 4.19 -9.54
CA ARG A 105 5.77 4.43 -10.19
C ARG A 105 5.76 4.15 -11.69
N HIS A 106 5.04 3.10 -12.11
CA HIS A 106 5.00 2.68 -13.51
C HIS A 106 3.79 3.22 -14.29
N SER A 107 3.00 4.11 -13.69
CA SER A 107 1.84 4.74 -14.32
C SER A 107 1.84 6.26 -14.24
N GLU A 108 3.00 6.87 -13.94
CA GLU A 108 3.11 8.32 -13.72
C GLU A 108 2.15 8.83 -12.63
N GLY A 109 1.93 8.01 -11.59
CA GLY A 109 1.04 8.31 -10.48
C GLY A 109 -0.45 8.24 -10.81
N ARG A 110 -0.83 7.64 -11.96
CA ARG A 110 -2.22 7.58 -12.43
C ARG A 110 -2.97 6.33 -11.97
N PHE A 111 -2.28 5.24 -11.66
CA PHE A 111 -2.86 3.99 -11.18
C PHE A 111 -2.42 3.67 -9.75
N GLY A 112 -3.20 2.84 -9.06
CA GLY A 112 -2.96 2.45 -7.67
C GLY A 112 -4.22 2.57 -6.80
N TYR A 113 -4.20 1.85 -5.68
CA TYR A 113 -5.24 1.91 -4.66
C TYR A 113 -5.25 3.25 -3.90
N SER A 114 -4.10 3.90 -3.69
CA SER A 114 -4.04 5.24 -3.09
C SER A 114 -4.74 6.29 -3.99
N VAL A 115 -4.53 6.18 -5.30
CA VAL A 115 -5.20 6.99 -6.32
C VAL A 115 -6.71 6.73 -6.30
N GLN A 116 -7.11 5.46 -6.31
CA GLN A 116 -8.52 5.07 -6.19
C GLN A 116 -9.16 5.58 -4.91
N ARG A 117 -8.47 5.48 -3.75
CA ARG A 117 -8.95 6.00 -2.46
C ARG A 117 -9.23 7.48 -2.56
N ARG A 118 -8.27 8.28 -3.06
CA ARG A 118 -8.45 9.73 -3.25
C ARG A 118 -9.66 10.05 -4.12
N LEU A 119 -9.86 9.33 -5.23
CA LEU A 119 -10.99 9.54 -6.13
C LEU A 119 -12.32 9.10 -5.51
N TRP A 120 -12.32 8.04 -4.72
CA TRP A 120 -13.48 7.57 -3.97
C TRP A 120 -13.90 8.56 -2.88
N GLU A 121 -12.94 9.15 -2.16
CA GLU A 121 -13.19 10.23 -1.19
C GLU A 121 -13.77 11.49 -1.86
N LYS A 122 -13.20 11.91 -3.00
CA LYS A 122 -13.77 13.01 -3.82
C LYS A 122 -15.21 12.71 -4.29
N SER A 123 -15.52 11.43 -4.46
CA SER A 123 -16.86 10.95 -4.80
C SER A 123 -17.79 10.82 -3.58
N ARG A 124 -17.38 11.35 -2.41
CA ARG A 124 -18.10 11.24 -1.12
C ARG A 124 -18.39 9.78 -0.74
N ARG A 125 -17.45 8.89 -1.06
CA ARG A 125 -17.53 7.44 -0.83
C ARG A 125 -18.71 6.75 -1.53
N ASP A 126 -19.27 7.38 -2.56
CA ASP A 126 -20.30 6.80 -3.43
C ASP A 126 -19.64 5.95 -4.53
N PHE A 127 -19.80 4.63 -4.45
CA PHE A 127 -19.19 3.71 -5.41
C PHE A 127 -19.73 3.87 -6.84
N THR A 128 -20.99 4.28 -7.02
CA THR A 128 -21.55 4.48 -8.36
C THR A 128 -20.86 5.66 -9.04
N LYS A 129 -20.74 6.80 -8.33
CA LYS A 129 -20.02 7.97 -8.86
C LYS A 129 -18.55 7.67 -9.09
N PHE A 130 -17.92 6.98 -8.13
CA PHE A 130 -16.53 6.57 -8.24
C PHE A 130 -16.28 5.67 -9.47
N PHE A 131 -17.10 4.64 -9.70
CA PHE A 131 -16.94 3.74 -10.85
C PHE A 131 -17.17 4.41 -12.19
N ILE A 132 -18.04 5.43 -12.26
CA ILE A 132 -18.15 6.27 -13.45
C ILE A 132 -16.85 7.06 -13.66
N ASN A 133 -16.33 7.68 -12.61
CA ASN A 133 -15.12 8.52 -12.68
C ASN A 133 -13.86 7.75 -13.07
N ILE A 134 -13.67 6.53 -12.55
CA ILE A 134 -12.51 5.67 -12.91
C ILE A 134 -12.77 4.82 -14.16
N GLY A 135 -13.90 5.02 -14.85
CA GLY A 135 -14.22 4.37 -16.12
C GLY A 135 -14.48 2.87 -16.03
N TRP A 136 -15.01 2.37 -14.91
CA TRP A 136 -15.48 0.99 -14.74
C TRP A 136 -16.94 0.80 -15.15
N MET A 137 -17.67 1.90 -15.28
CA MET A 137 -19.02 1.92 -15.84
C MET A 137 -19.06 2.76 -17.11
N ARG A 138 -19.91 2.37 -18.05
CA ARG A 138 -20.21 3.17 -19.25
C ARG A 138 -21.66 3.59 -19.26
N ARG A 139 -21.91 4.76 -19.83
CA ARG A 139 -23.26 5.26 -20.07
C ARG A 139 -23.93 4.42 -21.17
N MET A 140 -25.22 4.16 -21.00
CA MET A 140 -26.09 3.60 -22.02
C MET A 140 -26.63 4.70 -22.94
N GLU A 141 -26.68 4.41 -24.24
CA GLU A 141 -27.31 5.30 -25.23
C GLU A 141 -28.83 5.05 -25.25
N THR A 142 -29.48 5.40 -24.15
CA THR A 142 -30.94 5.29 -23.96
C THR A 142 -31.53 6.64 -23.56
N GLU A 143 -32.83 6.83 -23.76
CA GLU A 143 -33.54 8.07 -23.38
C GLU A 143 -33.43 8.37 -21.87
N VAL A 144 -33.33 7.31 -21.06
CA VAL A 144 -33.06 7.41 -19.63
C VAL A 144 -31.56 7.27 -19.38
N GLU A 145 -31.01 8.14 -18.55
CA GLU A 145 -29.62 8.06 -18.12
C GLU A 145 -29.40 6.80 -17.26
N GLN A 146 -28.67 5.85 -17.81
CA GLN A 146 -28.33 4.59 -17.16
C GLN A 146 -26.86 4.27 -17.37
N PHE A 147 -26.25 3.65 -16.36
CA PHE A 147 -24.86 3.20 -16.42
C PHE A 147 -24.80 1.70 -16.16
N ILE A 148 -23.94 1.02 -16.92
CA ILE A 148 -23.68 -0.41 -16.74
C ILE A 148 -22.19 -0.65 -16.53
N TYR A 149 -21.87 -1.75 -15.83
CA TYR A 149 -20.49 -2.18 -15.69
C TYR A 149 -19.89 -2.57 -17.03
N LYS A 150 -18.61 -2.25 -17.18
CA LYS A 150 -17.79 -2.75 -18.27
C LYS A 150 -17.52 -4.24 -18.12
N SER A 151 -17.50 -4.91 -19.25
CA SER A 151 -17.28 -6.33 -19.43
C SER A 151 -15.78 -6.61 -19.39
N PHE A 152 -15.36 -7.41 -18.41
CA PHE A 152 -13.97 -7.87 -18.32
C PHE A 152 -13.70 -8.99 -19.35
N PRO A 153 -12.50 -9.02 -19.97
CA PRO A 153 -11.45 -8.00 -19.95
C PRO A 153 -11.60 -6.93 -21.05
N GLY A 154 -12.51 -7.12 -22.01
CA GLY A 154 -12.47 -6.42 -23.30
C GLY A 154 -12.90 -4.96 -23.31
N GLU A 155 -13.71 -4.49 -22.36
CA GLU A 155 -14.13 -3.07 -22.30
C GLU A 155 -13.21 -2.20 -21.43
N PHE A 156 -12.27 -2.82 -20.70
CA PHE A 156 -11.26 -2.12 -19.89
C PHE A 156 -10.08 -1.67 -20.76
N ILE A 157 -9.40 -0.61 -20.31
CA ILE A 157 -8.26 -0.02 -21.03
C ILE A 157 -6.98 -0.48 -20.32
N TRP A 158 -6.10 -1.14 -21.07
CA TRP A 158 -4.88 -1.78 -20.55
C TRP A 158 -3.61 -1.06 -20.96
N GLU A 159 -3.73 0.19 -21.39
CA GLU A 159 -2.63 1.03 -21.86
C GLU A 159 -2.57 2.30 -21.03
N LEU A 160 -1.39 2.90 -20.93
CA LEU A 160 -1.23 4.21 -20.33
C LEU A 160 -1.40 5.27 -21.43
N GLY A 161 -2.48 6.04 -21.37
CA GLY A 161 -2.75 7.11 -22.35
C GLY A 161 -3.78 8.11 -21.84
N ASP A 162 -3.93 9.23 -22.55
CA ASP A 162 -4.79 10.35 -22.12
C ASP A 162 -6.26 9.94 -21.93
N GLU A 163 -6.74 9.00 -22.74
CA GLU A 163 -8.11 8.46 -22.69
C GLU A 163 -8.33 7.51 -21.51
N THR A 164 -7.27 7.04 -20.85
CA THR A 164 -7.39 6.10 -19.73
C THR A 164 -7.65 6.87 -18.44
N PRO A 165 -8.75 6.63 -17.72
CA PRO A 165 -9.05 7.40 -16.52
C PRO A 165 -8.00 7.19 -15.41
N GLU A 166 -7.81 8.23 -14.60
CA GLU A 166 -7.06 8.12 -13.35
C GLU A 166 -7.75 7.11 -12.42
N GLY A 167 -6.98 6.25 -11.76
CA GLY A 167 -7.46 5.19 -10.88
C GLY A 167 -8.10 4.00 -11.61
N HIS A 168 -8.01 3.92 -12.95
CA HIS A 168 -8.62 2.83 -13.71
C HIS A 168 -8.12 1.44 -13.29
N LEU A 169 -6.84 1.34 -12.92
CA LEU A 169 -6.17 0.11 -12.48
C LEU A 169 -5.51 0.31 -11.10
N PRO A 170 -5.25 -0.76 -10.33
CA PRO A 170 -5.67 -2.16 -10.59
C PRO A 170 -7.18 -2.39 -10.41
N LEU A 171 -7.71 -3.45 -11.00
CA LEU A 171 -9.10 -3.85 -10.87
C LEU A 171 -9.35 -4.65 -9.59
N THR A 172 -10.48 -4.37 -8.94
CA THR A 172 -11.02 -5.23 -7.87
C THR A 172 -12.41 -5.70 -8.29
N ASN A 173 -12.62 -7.01 -8.31
CA ASN A 173 -13.86 -7.58 -8.80
C ASN A 173 -15.07 -7.17 -7.94
N ALA A 174 -15.95 -6.34 -8.50
CA ALA A 174 -17.16 -5.85 -7.85
C ALA A 174 -18.40 -6.74 -8.06
N LEU A 175 -18.29 -7.89 -8.76
CA LEU A 175 -19.41 -8.83 -8.98
C LEU A 175 -19.97 -9.40 -7.67
N ARG A 176 -19.18 -9.38 -6.59
CA ARG A 176 -19.58 -9.82 -5.24
C ARG A 176 -19.91 -8.64 -4.32
N GLY A 177 -20.15 -7.46 -4.88
CA GLY A 177 -20.36 -6.21 -4.16
C GLY A 177 -19.06 -5.44 -3.93
N THR A 178 -19.19 -4.28 -3.29
CA THR A 178 -18.11 -3.29 -3.14
C THR A 178 -17.35 -3.42 -1.82
N GLN A 179 -17.71 -4.37 -0.96
CA GLN A 179 -17.12 -4.52 0.38
C GLN A 179 -15.61 -4.82 0.34
N LEU A 180 -15.15 -5.64 -0.60
CA LEU A 180 -13.73 -5.96 -0.75
C LEU A 180 -12.94 -4.69 -1.10
N LEU A 181 -13.37 -3.99 -2.15
CA LEU A 181 -12.72 -2.74 -2.55
C LEU A 181 -12.78 -1.70 -1.43
N GLY A 182 -13.94 -1.53 -0.80
CA GLY A 182 -14.09 -0.63 0.35
C GLY A 182 -13.08 -0.94 1.45
N SER A 183 -12.89 -2.21 1.80
CA SER A 183 -11.94 -2.62 2.83
C SER A 183 -10.48 -2.35 2.44
N ILE A 184 -10.13 -2.49 1.15
CA ILE A 184 -8.81 -2.13 0.63
C ILE A 184 -8.61 -0.61 0.70
N LEU A 185 -9.59 0.18 0.23
CA LEU A 185 -9.47 1.64 0.18
C LEU A 185 -9.44 2.28 1.59
N THR A 186 -10.06 1.65 2.59
CA THR A 186 -10.00 2.08 3.99
C THR A 186 -8.85 1.45 4.77
N HIS A 187 -7.96 0.69 4.14
CA HIS A 187 -6.83 0.08 4.82
C HIS A 187 -5.86 1.17 5.32
N PRO A 188 -5.25 1.01 6.52
CA PRO A 188 -4.29 1.99 7.07
C PRO A 188 -3.07 2.23 6.17
N ALA A 189 -2.77 1.29 5.26
CA ALA A 189 -1.74 1.45 4.22
C ALA A 189 -1.86 2.78 3.43
N PHE A 190 -3.08 3.32 3.31
CA PHE A 190 -3.36 4.51 2.49
C PHE A 190 -3.88 5.70 3.32
N GLU A 191 -3.77 5.66 4.64
CA GLU A 191 -4.07 6.81 5.48
C GLU A 191 -3.03 7.90 5.23
N ILE A 192 -3.49 9.08 4.80
CA ILE A 192 -2.65 10.26 4.70
C ILE A 192 -2.65 10.85 6.11
N GLU A 193 -1.50 10.80 6.79
CA GLU A 193 -1.32 11.57 8.02
C GLU A 193 -1.33 13.05 7.64
N GLU A 194 -2.47 13.72 7.83
CA GLU A 194 -2.53 15.18 7.78
C GLU A 194 -1.72 15.71 8.98
N VAL A 195 -0.49 16.13 8.72
CA VAL A 195 0.29 16.91 9.66
C VAL A 195 -0.43 18.24 9.81
N VAL A 196 -1.17 18.39 10.90
CA VAL A 196 -1.77 19.66 11.29
C VAL A 196 -0.63 20.59 11.71
N GLU A 197 -0.16 21.43 10.80
CA GLU A 197 0.62 22.60 11.17
C GLU A 197 -0.31 23.51 11.98
N GLY A 198 0.00 23.67 13.28
CA GLY A 198 -0.81 24.46 14.19
C GLY A 198 -0.75 25.93 13.81
N GLU A 199 -1.89 26.50 13.46
CA GLU A 199 -2.06 27.95 13.36
C GLU A 199 -2.05 28.52 14.79
N GLU A 200 -1.05 29.37 15.09
CA GLU A 200 -1.00 30.18 16.32
C GLU A 200 -2.07 31.28 16.20
N GLU A 201 -3.12 31.21 17.01
CA GLU A 201 -4.13 32.28 17.11
C GLU A 201 -3.56 33.43 17.97
N GLU A 202 -3.32 34.59 17.35
CA GLU A 202 -3.09 35.86 18.06
C GLU A 202 -4.44 36.38 18.59
N GLU A 203 -4.59 36.45 19.92
CA GLU A 203 -5.75 37.07 20.58
C GLU A 203 -5.61 38.61 20.55
N GLU A 204 -6.45 39.29 19.76
CA GLU A 204 -6.71 40.73 19.92
C GLU A 204 -7.98 40.94 20.78
N GLU A 205 -7.81 41.63 21.91
CA GLU A 205 -8.88 42.10 22.79
C GLU A 205 -9.61 43.30 22.15
N GLU A 206 -10.94 43.26 22.03
CA GLU A 206 -11.77 44.47 21.90
C GLU A 206 -12.95 44.48 22.87
N GLU A 207 -13.04 45.57 23.63
CA GLU A 207 -14.11 45.91 24.55
C GLU A 207 -15.14 46.87 23.90
N ASN A 208 -16.42 46.59 24.17
CA ASN A 208 -17.58 47.50 24.26
C ASN A 208 -18.38 47.92 23.01
N GLY A 209 -19.72 47.78 23.10
CA GLY A 209 -20.68 48.60 22.34
C GLY A 209 -21.97 47.93 21.88
N GLU A 210 -22.98 47.88 22.75
CA GLU A 210 -24.36 47.44 22.45
C GLU A 210 -25.12 48.41 21.51
N LYS A 211 -25.72 47.90 20.41
CA LYS A 211 -26.93 48.46 19.76
C LYS A 211 -27.56 47.52 18.72
N ASP A 212 -28.87 47.31 18.89
CA ASP A 212 -29.81 46.56 18.04
C ASP A 212 -29.86 46.96 16.55
N LYS A 213 -29.90 45.96 15.64
CA LYS A 213 -30.96 45.82 14.60
C LYS A 213 -30.84 44.53 13.75
N GLU A 214 -32.02 43.97 13.46
CA GLU A 214 -32.33 42.78 12.66
C GLU A 214 -31.64 42.67 11.28
N ARG A 215 -31.16 41.46 10.93
CA ARG A 215 -31.64 40.60 9.82
C ARG A 215 -30.61 39.52 9.43
N GLY A 216 -31.05 38.26 9.47
CA GLY A 216 -30.74 37.29 8.42
C GLY A 216 -29.68 36.21 8.70
N LYS A 217 -30.13 34.96 8.47
CA LYS A 217 -29.41 33.74 8.01
C LYS A 217 -28.78 32.79 9.04
N ALA A 218 -29.24 31.53 8.87
CA ALA A 218 -28.52 30.26 8.95
C ALA A 218 -27.87 29.86 10.29
N LEU A 219 -28.62 29.10 11.08
CA LEU A 219 -28.06 28.26 12.15
C LEU A 219 -27.87 26.82 11.62
N SER A 220 -26.64 26.53 11.22
CA SER A 220 -26.09 25.18 11.20
C SER A 220 -25.82 24.78 12.66
N SER A 221 -26.64 23.88 13.21
CA SER A 221 -26.31 23.21 14.47
C SER A 221 -25.90 21.78 14.13
N SER A 222 -24.60 21.53 14.01
CA SER A 222 -24.06 20.18 14.05
C SER A 222 -24.20 19.67 15.49
N ARG A 223 -25.29 18.96 15.77
CA ARG A 223 -25.41 18.15 16.98
C ARG A 223 -24.52 16.93 16.80
N ARG A 224 -23.33 16.96 17.41
CA ARG A 224 -22.49 15.76 17.58
C ARG A 224 -23.19 14.80 18.52
N LEU A 225 -23.94 13.85 17.97
CA LEU A 225 -24.42 12.68 18.69
C LEU A 225 -23.26 11.67 18.74
N LYS A 226 -22.69 11.46 19.93
CA LYS A 226 -21.77 10.34 20.20
C LYS A 226 -22.59 9.06 20.30
N PRO A 227 -22.21 7.96 19.64
CA PRO A 227 -22.77 6.64 19.92
C PRO A 227 -22.23 6.12 21.25
N ASP A 228 -23.12 5.78 22.18
CA ASP A 228 -22.78 5.06 23.40
C ASP A 228 -22.68 3.56 23.07
N TYR A 229 -21.51 2.97 23.31
CA TYR A 229 -21.25 1.55 23.20
C TYR A 229 -20.99 1.00 24.60
N SER A 230 -22.06 0.82 25.36
CA SER A 230 -22.07 -0.05 26.53
C SER A 230 -22.59 -1.43 26.13
N PHE A 231 -21.78 -2.46 26.39
CA PHE A 231 -22.12 -3.89 26.23
C PHE A 231 -23.17 -4.36 27.25
#